data_AF-A0A7D5FWI7-F1
#
_entry.id   AF-A0A7D5FWI7-F1
#
_cell.length_a   1.000
_cell.length_b   1.000
_cell.length_c   1.000
_cell.angle_alpha   90.00
_cell.angle_beta   90.00
_cell.angle_gamma   90.00
#
_symmetry.space_group_name_H-M   'P 1'
#
loop_
_entity.id
_entity.type
_entity.pdbx_description
1 polymer ?
#
loop_
_entity_poly.entity_id
_entity_poly.type
_entity_poly.pdbx_seq_one_letter_code
_entity_poly.pdbx_strand_id
1 'polypeptide(L)'
;MAVNNLDRSRWYMGNVLWFGGYNSKTDRENNFGFLLSENGNELFFHKNEISRNYTPADNAPVLFREGTGKNGKPTAFNVHILDKTDEETAELLIEYLRAIIEEGVDFARWRYRDCVINFLTQSFGERAIIRLVTSDIAATKVLPLFLKSRNYDNQFALFASDKNFDDLTAQQISPAVMPSSFIDNNRLC
;
A
#
# COMPACT_ATOMS: atom_id res chain seq x y z
N MET A 1 -8.72 -5.72 33.61
CA MET A 1 -8.08 -6.20 32.37
C MET A 1 -8.97 -5.75 31.23
N ALA A 2 -8.58 -4.70 30.51
CA ALA A 2 -9.35 -4.23 29.37
C ALA A 2 -9.12 -5.21 28.21
N VAL A 3 -10.18 -5.83 27.73
CA VAL A 3 -10.16 -6.55 26.45
C VAL A 3 -9.95 -5.46 25.41
N ASN A 4 -8.74 -5.39 24.84
CA ASN A 4 -8.45 -4.54 23.69
C ASN A 4 -9.43 -4.95 22.59
N ASN A 5 -10.49 -4.17 22.43
CA ASN A 5 -11.31 -4.16 21.24
C ASN A 5 -10.36 -3.66 20.16
N LEU A 6 -9.64 -4.57 19.48
CA LEU A 6 -8.83 -4.24 18.33
C LEU A 6 -9.76 -3.50 17.38
N ASP A 7 -9.48 -2.22 17.19
CA ASP A 7 -10.26 -1.37 16.33
C ASP A 7 -10.20 -1.96 14.92
N ARG A 8 -11.29 -2.60 14.51
CA ARG A 8 -11.43 -3.19 13.17
C ARG A 8 -11.53 -2.10 12.09
N SER A 9 -11.39 -0.82 12.43
CA SER A 9 -11.28 0.26 11.45
C SER A 9 -9.92 0.29 10.77
N ARG A 10 -8.85 -0.10 11.48
CA ARG A 10 -7.48 0.10 11.00
C ARG A 10 -7.04 -0.98 10.01
N TRP A 11 -6.47 -0.51 8.91
CA TRP A 11 -5.76 -1.34 7.95
C TRP A 11 -4.31 -1.58 8.38
N TYR A 12 -3.81 -2.77 8.05
CA TYR A 12 -2.44 -3.20 8.29
C TYR A 12 -1.87 -3.83 7.01
N MET A 13 -0.55 -3.77 6.89
CA MET A 13 0.19 -4.45 5.83
C MET A 13 0.88 -5.71 6.35
N GLY A 14 1.03 -6.71 5.48
CA GLY A 14 1.62 -8.01 5.84
C GLY A 14 2.11 -8.79 4.63
N ASN A 15 2.59 -10.00 4.89
CA ASN A 15 2.92 -10.97 3.85
C ASN A 15 2.25 -12.31 4.18
N VAL A 16 1.70 -12.97 3.16
CA VAL A 16 1.20 -14.34 3.29
C VAL A 16 2.36 -15.27 3.61
N LEU A 17 2.24 -16.08 4.65
CA LEU A 17 3.22 -17.11 4.98
C LEU A 17 2.97 -18.36 4.13
N TRP A 18 1.70 -18.77 4.06
CA TRP A 18 1.23 -19.87 3.22
C TRP A 18 -0.30 -19.83 3.12
N PHE A 19 -0.85 -20.46 2.08
CA PHE A 19 -2.29 -20.65 1.91
C PHE A 19 -2.62 -22.01 1.29
N GLY A 20 -3.61 -22.70 1.85
CA GLY A 20 -4.11 -23.97 1.32
C GLY A 20 -3.34 -25.20 1.78
N GLY A 21 -3.00 -26.07 0.83
CA GLY A 21 -2.42 -27.38 1.08
C GLY A 21 -3.44 -28.48 1.37
N TYR A 22 -3.07 -29.72 1.08
CA TYR A 22 -3.94 -30.87 1.23
C TYR A 22 -3.92 -31.43 2.66
N ASN A 23 -5.10 -31.60 3.24
CA ASN A 23 -5.27 -32.18 4.56
C ASN A 23 -5.61 -33.66 4.46
N SER A 24 -4.61 -34.51 4.73
CA SER A 24 -4.74 -35.98 4.70
C SER A 24 -5.71 -36.53 5.73
N LYS A 25 -6.01 -35.79 6.82
CA LYS A 25 -6.97 -36.23 7.84
C LYS A 25 -8.42 -36.11 7.38
N THR A 26 -8.70 -35.14 6.51
CA THR A 26 -10.06 -34.85 6.03
C THR A 26 -10.26 -35.17 4.55
N ASP A 27 -9.20 -35.60 3.85
CA ASP A 27 -9.17 -35.85 2.41
C ASP A 27 -9.67 -34.65 1.58
N ARG A 28 -9.22 -33.43 1.96
CA ARG A 28 -9.69 -32.17 1.38
C ARG A 28 -8.58 -31.13 1.35
N GLU A 29 -8.67 -30.18 0.41
CA GLU A 29 -7.84 -28.97 0.44
C GLU A 29 -8.26 -28.04 1.58
N ASN A 30 -7.28 -27.43 2.24
CA ASN A 30 -7.53 -26.38 3.21
C ASN A 30 -7.99 -25.11 2.48
N ASN A 31 -9.01 -24.45 3.03
CA ASN A 31 -9.47 -23.15 2.55
C ASN A 31 -9.00 -22.03 3.49
N PHE A 32 -7.79 -22.13 4.02
CA PHE A 32 -7.25 -21.15 4.96
C PHE A 32 -5.74 -21.05 4.82
N GLY A 33 -5.18 -19.99 5.40
CA GLY A 33 -3.76 -19.73 5.44
C GLY A 33 -3.36 -18.92 6.66
N PHE A 34 -2.10 -18.51 6.67
CA PHE A 34 -1.56 -17.60 7.67
C PHE A 34 -0.76 -16.49 7.01
N LEU A 35 -0.74 -15.32 7.63
CA LEU A 35 0.05 -14.17 7.21
C LEU A 35 0.83 -13.61 8.40
N LEU A 36 1.93 -12.92 8.10
CA LEU A 36 2.72 -12.18 9.08
C LEU A 36 2.43 -10.68 8.91
N SER A 37 1.90 -10.09 9.96
CA SER A 37 1.64 -8.65 10.06
C SER A 37 2.96 -7.85 10.09
N GLU A 38 2.88 -6.57 9.72
CA GLU A 38 3.96 -5.60 9.93
C GLU A 38 4.38 -5.44 11.38
N ASN A 39 3.49 -5.74 12.32
CA ASN A 39 3.79 -5.75 13.76
C ASN A 39 4.45 -7.05 14.24
N GLY A 40 4.67 -8.02 13.34
CA GLY A 40 5.28 -9.32 13.66
C GLY A 40 4.29 -10.37 14.17
N ASN A 41 2.99 -10.08 14.17
CA ASN A 41 1.95 -11.03 14.56
C ASN A 41 1.66 -12.02 13.43
N GLU A 42 1.67 -13.32 13.75
CA GLU A 42 1.14 -14.35 12.85
C GLU A 42 -0.39 -14.43 13.01
N LEU A 43 -1.10 -14.31 11.89
CA LEU A 43 -2.56 -14.20 11.85
C LEU A 43 -3.15 -15.25 10.92
N PHE A 44 -4.18 -15.91 11.39
CA PHE A 44 -4.97 -16.84 10.58
C PHE A 44 -5.92 -16.09 9.66
N PHE A 45 -6.17 -16.59 8.46
CA PHE A 45 -7.27 -16.10 7.62
C PHE A 45 -7.93 -17.26 6.86
N HIS A 46 -9.23 -17.14 6.62
CA HIS A 46 -9.99 -18.09 5.80
C HIS A 46 -10.12 -17.57 4.36
N LYS A 47 -10.33 -18.45 3.39
CA LYS A 47 -10.54 -18.11 1.97
C LYS A 47 -11.62 -17.04 1.77
N ASN A 48 -12.67 -17.08 2.58
CA ASN A 48 -13.78 -16.12 2.51
C ASN A 48 -13.39 -14.70 2.93
N GLU A 49 -12.26 -14.53 3.61
CA GLU A 49 -11.73 -13.21 3.96
C GLU A 49 -10.92 -12.61 2.81
N ILE A 50 -10.51 -13.41 1.82
CA ILE A 50 -9.77 -12.91 0.67
C ILE A 50 -10.70 -12.09 -0.20
N SER A 51 -10.34 -10.84 -0.45
CA SER A 51 -11.04 -9.99 -1.40
C SER A 51 -10.89 -10.62 -2.79
N ARG A 52 -12.02 -10.85 -3.46
CA ARG A 52 -12.09 -11.59 -4.74
C ARG A 52 -11.68 -13.06 -4.60
N ASN A 53 -11.99 -13.85 -5.63
CA ASN A 53 -11.67 -15.28 -5.68
C ASN A 53 -10.23 -15.53 -6.15
N TYR A 54 -9.27 -14.83 -5.54
CA TYR A 54 -7.84 -15.01 -5.81
C TYR A 54 -7.21 -16.05 -4.88
N THR A 55 -6.13 -16.65 -5.35
CA THR A 55 -5.28 -17.54 -4.54
C THR A 55 -3.97 -16.83 -4.27
N PRO A 56 -3.66 -16.46 -3.02
CA PRO A 56 -2.42 -15.80 -2.70
C PRO A 56 -1.24 -16.75 -2.87
N ALA A 57 -0.15 -16.22 -3.41
CA ALA A 57 1.14 -16.90 -3.39
C ALA A 57 1.82 -16.73 -2.02
N ASP A 58 2.76 -17.62 -1.71
CA ASP A 58 3.65 -17.45 -0.56
C ASP A 58 4.41 -16.12 -0.68
N ASN A 59 4.57 -15.45 0.46
CA ASN A 59 5.17 -14.12 0.60
C ASN A 59 4.41 -12.98 -0.12
N ALA A 60 3.21 -13.21 -0.67
CA ALA A 60 2.43 -12.17 -1.32
C ALA A 60 2.12 -11.02 -0.33
N PRO A 61 2.40 -9.76 -0.69
CA PRO A 61 2.04 -8.61 0.14
C PRO A 61 0.51 -8.46 0.19
N VAL A 62 -0.01 -8.17 1.37
CA VAL A 62 -1.45 -8.07 1.63
C VAL A 62 -1.78 -6.87 2.50
N LEU A 63 -2.95 -6.28 2.23
CA LEU A 63 -3.61 -5.28 3.06
C LEU A 63 -4.78 -5.97 3.77
N PHE A 64 -4.91 -5.82 5.07
CA PHE A 64 -5.91 -6.54 5.85
C PHE A 64 -6.27 -5.80 7.14
N ARG A 65 -7.26 -6.32 7.87
CA ARG A 65 -7.64 -5.85 9.21
C ARG A 65 -7.32 -6.89 10.26
N GLU A 66 -6.70 -6.48 11.36
CA GLU A 66 -6.45 -7.34 12.51
C GLU A 66 -7.69 -7.49 13.40
N GLY A 67 -7.86 -8.67 13.98
CA GLY A 67 -8.84 -8.87 15.02
C GLY A 67 -8.78 -10.25 15.65
N THR A 68 -9.83 -10.55 16.42
CA THR A 68 -9.98 -11.82 17.11
C THR A 68 -11.07 -12.64 16.45
N GLY A 69 -10.71 -13.85 16.00
CA GLY A 69 -11.62 -14.82 15.41
C GLY A 69 -12.25 -15.75 16.46
N LYS A 70 -12.82 -16.87 15.98
CA LYS A 70 -13.41 -17.89 16.85
C LYS A 70 -12.37 -18.38 17.87
N ASN A 71 -12.83 -18.62 19.10
CA ASN A 71 -12.01 -19.11 20.22
C ASN A 71 -10.82 -18.22 20.62
N GLY A 72 -10.88 -16.92 20.32
CA GLY A 72 -9.81 -15.99 20.73
C GLY A 72 -8.59 -16.00 19.80
N LYS A 73 -8.65 -16.69 18.66
CA LYS A 73 -7.50 -16.82 17.75
C LYS A 73 -7.22 -15.49 17.02
N PRO A 74 -5.99 -14.97 17.02
CA PRO A 74 -5.59 -13.85 16.17
C PRO A 74 -5.90 -14.14 14.70
N THR A 75 -6.70 -13.28 14.08
CA THR A 75 -7.29 -13.49 12.76
C THR A 75 -7.18 -12.22 11.92
N ALA A 76 -6.83 -12.38 10.66
CA ALA A 76 -6.90 -11.33 9.66
C ALA A 76 -8.24 -11.42 8.89
N PHE A 77 -8.84 -10.26 8.67
CA PHE A 77 -10.12 -10.08 7.98
C PHE A 77 -9.92 -9.16 6.77
N ASN A 78 -10.80 -9.27 5.77
CA ASN A 78 -10.76 -8.46 4.54
C ASN A 78 -9.34 -8.42 3.95
N VAL A 79 -8.80 -9.57 3.56
CA VAL A 79 -7.45 -9.71 3.03
C VAL A 79 -7.42 -9.35 1.54
N HIS A 80 -6.86 -8.19 1.22
CA HIS A 80 -6.62 -7.74 -0.14
C HIS A 80 -5.19 -8.04 -0.57
N ILE A 81 -5.01 -8.62 -1.76
CA ILE A 81 -3.70 -9.04 -2.26
C ILE A 81 -3.13 -7.97 -3.20
N LEU A 82 -1.88 -7.56 -2.96
CA LEU A 82 -1.23 -6.49 -3.73
C LEU A 82 -0.39 -7.03 -4.92
N ASP A 83 -0.67 -8.25 -5.37
CA ASP A 83 -0.05 -8.83 -6.57
C ASP A 83 -0.99 -8.82 -7.80
N LYS A 84 -2.27 -8.43 -7.61
CA LYS A 84 -3.27 -8.29 -8.68
C LYS A 84 -3.77 -6.86 -8.75
N THR A 85 -3.72 -6.26 -9.94
CA THR A 85 -4.28 -4.93 -10.17
C THR A 85 -5.78 -4.91 -9.86
N ASP A 86 -6.17 -4.09 -8.89
CA ASP A 86 -7.56 -3.91 -8.46
C ASP A 86 -7.72 -2.49 -7.92
N GLU A 87 -8.63 -1.73 -8.51
CA GLU A 87 -8.85 -0.31 -8.18
C GLU A 87 -9.43 -0.14 -6.78
N GLU A 88 -10.33 -1.04 -6.36
CA GLU A 88 -10.92 -1.03 -5.01
C GLU A 88 -9.84 -1.19 -3.93
N THR A 89 -8.95 -2.16 -4.09
CA THR A 89 -7.79 -2.36 -3.22
C THR A 89 -6.84 -1.16 -3.27
N ALA A 90 -6.70 -0.50 -4.42
CA ALA A 90 -5.89 0.71 -4.53
C ALA A 90 -6.47 1.87 -3.71
N GLU A 91 -7.78 2.04 -3.70
CA GLU A 91 -8.43 3.03 -2.82
C GLU A 91 -8.24 2.71 -1.34
N LEU A 92 -8.36 1.46 -0.93
CA LEU A 92 -8.09 1.05 0.46
C LEU A 92 -6.61 1.25 0.85
N LEU A 93 -5.69 1.06 -0.11
CA LEU A 93 -4.28 1.34 0.11
C LEU A 93 -4.00 2.83 0.30
N ILE A 94 -4.77 3.72 -0.35
CA ILE A 94 -4.71 5.17 -0.09
C ILE A 94 -5.15 5.48 1.34
N GLU A 95 -6.23 4.86 1.82
CA GLU A 95 -6.69 5.00 3.22
C GLU A 95 -5.59 4.58 4.21
N TYR A 96 -4.96 3.43 3.98
CA TYR A 96 -3.83 2.98 4.77
C TYR A 96 -2.64 3.95 4.72
N LEU A 97 -2.27 4.44 3.53
CA LEU A 97 -1.17 5.38 3.36
C LEU A 97 -1.39 6.68 4.13
N ARG A 98 -2.62 7.22 4.14
CA ARG A 98 -2.98 8.40 4.95
C ARG A 98 -2.69 8.14 6.42
N ALA A 99 -3.17 7.02 6.96
CA ALA A 99 -3.01 6.68 8.37
C ALA A 99 -1.52 6.59 8.76
N ILE A 100 -0.70 5.89 7.98
CA ILE A 100 0.72 5.72 8.34
C ILE A 100 1.57 6.98 8.12
N ILE A 101 1.10 7.93 7.30
CA ILE A 101 1.73 9.25 7.15
C ILE A 101 1.56 10.08 8.41
N GLU A 102 0.37 10.04 9.02
CA GLU A 102 0.10 10.69 10.30
C GLU A 102 0.97 10.08 11.42
N GLU A 103 1.32 8.79 11.30
CA GLU A 103 2.22 8.08 12.22
C GLU A 103 3.72 8.39 11.99
N GLY A 104 4.06 9.12 10.91
CA GLY A 104 5.43 9.57 10.66
C GLY A 104 6.36 8.52 10.08
N VAL A 105 5.84 7.53 9.33
CA VAL A 105 6.65 6.51 8.65
C VAL A 105 7.67 7.13 7.68
N ASP A 106 8.93 6.71 7.78
CA ASP A 106 9.96 7.02 6.79
C ASP A 106 9.82 6.11 5.56
N PHE A 107 9.12 6.61 4.54
CA PHE A 107 8.90 5.88 3.29
C PHE A 107 10.17 5.46 2.57
N ALA A 108 11.30 6.16 2.75
CA ALA A 108 12.55 5.78 2.08
C ALA A 108 13.11 4.46 2.62
N ARG A 109 12.77 4.10 3.87
CA ARG A 109 13.21 2.87 4.54
C ARG A 109 12.07 1.87 4.76
N TRP A 110 10.87 2.21 4.31
CA TRP A 110 9.69 1.39 4.53
C TRP A 110 9.71 0.14 3.65
N ARG A 111 9.62 -1.04 4.28
CA ARG A 111 9.81 -2.33 3.59
C ARG A 111 8.82 -2.61 2.46
N TYR A 112 7.62 -2.03 2.52
CA TYR A 112 6.57 -2.22 1.51
C TYR A 112 6.56 -1.15 0.42
N ARG A 113 7.49 -0.19 0.49
CA ARG A 113 7.58 0.93 -0.45
C ARG A 113 7.43 0.48 -1.91
N ASP A 114 8.30 -0.43 -2.34
CA ASP A 114 8.38 -0.81 -3.75
C ASP A 114 7.15 -1.62 -4.21
N CYS A 115 6.59 -2.49 -3.37
CA CYS A 115 5.38 -3.21 -3.73
C CYS A 115 4.17 -2.27 -3.83
N VAL A 116 4.05 -1.31 -2.92
CA VAL A 116 2.97 -0.30 -2.93
C VAL A 116 3.08 0.60 -4.16
N ILE A 117 4.28 1.08 -4.51
CA ILE A 117 4.47 1.89 -5.72
C ILE A 117 4.10 1.10 -6.97
N ASN A 118 4.57 -0.15 -7.06
CA ASN A 118 4.28 -1.00 -8.21
C ASN A 118 2.77 -1.25 -8.34
N PHE A 119 2.11 -1.57 -7.24
CA PHE A 119 0.68 -1.78 -7.20
C PHE A 119 -0.11 -0.53 -7.63
N LEU A 120 0.16 0.63 -7.02
CA LEU A 120 -0.52 1.88 -7.36
C LEU A 120 -0.25 2.31 -8.80
N THR A 121 0.98 2.09 -9.30
CA THR A 121 1.33 2.38 -10.70
C THR A 121 0.61 1.45 -11.67
N GLN A 122 0.41 0.17 -11.31
CA GLN A 122 -0.37 -0.75 -12.13
C GLN A 122 -1.86 -0.40 -12.11
N SER A 123 -2.41 0.01 -10.96
CA SER A 123 -3.83 0.34 -10.81
C SER A 123 -4.21 1.69 -11.42
N PHE A 124 -3.37 2.72 -11.26
CA PHE A 124 -3.69 4.08 -11.70
C PHE A 124 -2.85 4.58 -12.89
N GLY A 125 -1.87 3.79 -13.35
CA GLY A 125 -0.98 4.18 -14.44
C GLY A 125 -0.18 5.44 -14.14
N GLU A 126 -0.10 6.32 -15.12
CA GLU A 126 0.62 7.60 -15.01
C GLU A 126 -0.05 8.60 -14.05
N ARG A 127 -1.31 8.34 -13.66
CA ARG A 127 -2.07 9.20 -12.74
C ARG A 127 -1.90 8.86 -11.26
N ALA A 128 -1.06 7.88 -10.91
CA ALA A 128 -0.90 7.44 -9.52
C ALA A 128 -0.56 8.57 -8.54
N ILE A 129 0.39 9.45 -8.90
CA ILE A 129 0.76 10.62 -8.07
C ILE A 129 -0.42 11.57 -7.90
N ILE A 130 -1.10 11.92 -9.00
CA ILE A 130 -2.26 12.82 -8.97
C ILE A 130 -3.34 12.22 -8.08
N ARG A 131 -3.65 10.92 -8.23
CA ARG A 131 -4.67 10.24 -7.43
C ARG A 131 -4.38 10.38 -5.94
N LEU A 132 -3.15 10.09 -5.52
CA LEU A 132 -2.73 10.22 -4.11
C LEU A 132 -2.85 11.64 -3.58
N VAL A 133 -2.40 12.64 -4.36
CA VAL A 133 -2.45 14.05 -3.95
C VAL A 133 -3.90 14.54 -3.87
N THR A 134 -4.76 14.16 -4.81
CA THR A 134 -6.20 14.50 -4.78
C THR A 134 -6.94 13.79 -3.65
N SER A 135 -6.38 12.70 -3.15
CA SER A 135 -6.84 12.03 -1.94
C SER A 135 -6.12 12.59 -0.72
N ASP A 136 -6.04 13.91 -0.55
CA ASP A 136 -5.51 14.65 0.62
C ASP A 136 -4.17 14.17 1.20
N ILE A 137 -3.35 13.42 0.43
CA ILE A 137 -1.99 13.10 0.84
C ILE A 137 -1.08 14.23 0.33
N ALA A 138 -0.39 14.91 1.25
CA ALA A 138 0.49 16.01 0.88
C ALA A 138 1.52 15.58 -0.18
N ALA A 139 1.69 16.39 -1.24
CA ALA A 139 2.64 16.12 -2.31
C ALA A 139 4.09 15.94 -1.79
N THR A 140 4.45 16.62 -0.70
CA THR A 140 5.74 16.48 0.00
C THR A 140 5.98 15.08 0.56
N LYS A 141 4.92 14.27 0.74
CA LYS A 141 4.98 12.85 1.16
C LYS A 141 4.85 11.90 -0.03
N VAL A 142 4.01 12.25 -1.02
CA VAL A 142 3.80 11.44 -2.23
C VAL A 142 5.06 11.41 -3.12
N LEU A 143 5.67 12.56 -3.42
CA LEU A 143 6.77 12.61 -4.38
C LEU A 143 8.00 11.77 -3.96
N PRO A 144 8.46 11.82 -2.68
CA PRO A 144 9.52 10.92 -2.22
C PRO A 144 9.17 9.43 -2.30
N LEU A 145 7.88 9.08 -2.15
CA LEU A 145 7.43 7.70 -2.29
C LEU A 145 7.72 7.20 -3.70
N PHE A 146 7.48 7.99 -4.74
CA PHE A 146 7.71 7.57 -6.14
C PHE A 146 9.14 7.79 -6.64
N LEU A 147 10.02 8.38 -5.83
CA LEU A 147 11.42 8.62 -6.21
C LEU A 147 12.08 7.30 -6.64
N LYS A 148 12.83 7.27 -7.75
CA LYS A 148 13.41 6.05 -8.35
C LYS A 148 12.41 5.06 -8.99
N SER A 149 11.10 5.37 -9.00
CA SER A 149 10.16 4.63 -9.86
C SER A 149 10.55 4.82 -11.32
N ARG A 150 10.41 3.77 -12.14
CA ARG A 150 10.75 3.83 -13.57
C ARG A 150 9.94 4.87 -14.34
N ASN A 151 8.72 5.17 -13.88
CA ASN A 151 7.80 6.10 -14.54
C ASN A 151 7.77 7.47 -13.85
N TYR A 152 8.73 7.75 -12.96
CA TYR A 152 8.68 8.94 -12.10
C TYR A 152 8.62 10.23 -12.90
N ASP A 153 9.49 10.43 -13.89
CA ASP A 153 9.52 11.64 -14.70
C ASP A 153 8.18 11.91 -15.41
N ASN A 154 7.57 10.89 -16.02
CA ASN A 154 6.27 11.03 -16.68
C ASN A 154 5.16 11.35 -15.66
N GLN A 155 5.11 10.62 -14.54
CA GLN A 155 4.12 10.85 -13.48
C GLN A 155 4.28 12.24 -12.86
N PHE A 156 5.52 12.70 -12.65
CA PHE A 156 5.82 14.03 -12.15
C PHE A 156 5.40 15.10 -13.14
N ALA A 157 5.70 14.93 -14.44
CA ALA A 157 5.32 15.88 -15.48
C ALA A 157 3.80 16.08 -15.54
N LEU A 158 3.01 15.02 -15.36
CA LEU A 158 1.55 15.12 -15.26
C LEU A 158 1.11 15.84 -13.98
N PHE A 159 1.73 15.55 -12.83
CA PHE A 159 1.43 16.22 -11.57
C PHE A 159 1.75 17.73 -11.61
N ALA A 160 2.84 18.10 -12.29
CA ALA A 160 3.33 19.47 -12.41
C ALA A 160 2.88 20.17 -13.70
N SER A 161 1.91 19.62 -14.44
CA SER A 161 1.52 20.14 -15.77
C SER A 161 1.05 21.59 -15.77
N ASP A 162 0.54 22.04 -14.63
CA ASP A 162 -0.01 23.37 -14.38
C ASP A 162 0.82 24.17 -13.36
N LYS A 163 2.04 23.72 -13.04
CA LYS A 163 2.90 24.30 -11.99
C LYS A 163 4.29 24.60 -12.53
N ASN A 164 4.83 25.77 -12.16
CA ASN A 164 6.23 26.10 -12.39
C ASN A 164 7.10 25.77 -11.16
N PHE A 165 8.40 26.06 -11.25
CA PHE A 165 9.35 25.81 -10.16
C PHE A 165 9.01 26.56 -8.87
N ASP A 166 8.55 27.81 -8.97
CA ASP A 166 8.18 28.64 -7.82
C ASP A 166 6.90 28.11 -7.16
N ASP A 167 5.91 27.65 -7.93
CA ASP A 167 4.68 27.04 -7.41
C ASP A 167 4.96 25.79 -6.57
N LEU A 168 5.90 24.95 -7.03
CA LEU A 168 6.30 23.75 -6.32
C LEU A 168 7.12 24.08 -5.06
N THR A 169 8.02 25.07 -5.15
CA THR A 169 8.81 25.53 -4.02
C THR A 169 7.95 26.17 -2.94
N ALA A 170 6.92 26.94 -3.33
CA ALA A 170 5.92 27.50 -2.42
C ALA A 170 5.11 26.42 -1.69
N GLN A 171 4.92 25.25 -2.32
CA GLN A 171 4.34 24.05 -1.70
C GLN A 171 5.33 23.25 -0.85
N GLN A 172 6.53 23.80 -0.59
CA GLN A 172 7.60 23.17 0.18
C GLN A 172 8.12 21.86 -0.45
N ILE A 173 7.94 21.68 -1.76
CA ILE A 173 8.49 20.54 -2.50
C ILE A 173 9.97 20.81 -2.73
N SER A 174 10.83 19.92 -2.21
CA SER A 174 12.27 20.05 -2.38
C SER A 174 12.68 19.87 -3.84
N PRO A 175 13.59 20.70 -4.39
CA PRO A 175 14.19 20.46 -5.70
C PRO A 175 14.86 19.09 -5.82
N ALA A 176 15.27 18.48 -4.71
CA ALA A 176 15.89 17.15 -4.69
C ALA A 176 14.95 16.01 -5.10
N VAL A 177 13.62 16.23 -5.06
CA VAL A 177 12.65 15.28 -5.58
C VAL A 177 12.18 15.65 -6.99
N MET A 178 12.49 16.82 -7.53
CA MET A 178 12.09 17.17 -8.89
C MET A 178 13.00 16.51 -9.93
N PRO A 179 12.47 15.99 -11.05
CA PRO A 179 13.30 15.52 -12.16
C PRO A 179 14.23 16.62 -12.68
N SER A 180 15.47 16.29 -13.05
CA SER A 180 16.41 17.27 -13.63
C SER A 180 15.84 17.90 -14.89
N SER A 181 15.15 17.11 -15.72
CA SER A 181 14.45 17.56 -16.92
C SER A 181 13.45 18.69 -16.64
N PHE A 182 12.74 18.64 -15.51
CA PHE A 182 11.82 19.70 -15.11
C PHE A 182 12.57 20.96 -14.65
N ILE A 183 13.62 20.79 -13.84
CA ILE A 183 14.42 21.90 -13.31
C ILE A 183 15.08 22.68 -14.47
N ASP A 184 15.70 21.98 -15.41
CA ASP A 184 16.44 22.61 -16.51
C ASP A 184 15.52 23.41 -17.43
N ASN A 185 14.30 22.91 -17.69
CA ASN A 185 13.29 23.60 -18.50
C ASN A 185 12.70 24.84 -17.82
N ASN A 186 12.77 24.94 -16.48
CA ASN A 186 12.19 26.05 -15.72
C ASN A 186 13.23 27.04 -15.16
N ARG A 187 14.53 26.76 -15.29
CA ARG A 187 15.63 27.67 -14.89
C ARG A 187 16.07 28.66 -15.98
N LEU A 188 15.52 28.56 -17.19
CA LEU A 188 15.86 29.40 -18.34
C LEU A 188 14.95 30.63 -18.51
N CYS A 189 14.17 30.98 -17.48
CA CYS A 189 13.33 32.18 -17.43
C CYS A 189 13.89 33.20 -16.43
#